data_AF-A0A2H4TKZ2-F1
#
_entry.id   AF-A0A2H4TKZ2-F1
#
_cell.length_a   1.000
_cell.length_b   1.000
_cell.length_c   1.000
_cell.angle_alpha   90.00
_cell.angle_beta   90.00
_cell.angle_gamma   90.00
#
_symmetry.space_group_name_H-M   'P 1'
#
loop_
_entity.id
_entity.type
_entity.pdbx_description
1 polymer ?
#
loop_
_entity_poly.entity_id
_entity_poly.type
_entity_poly.pdbx_seq_one_letter_code
_entity_poly.pdbx_strand_id
1 'polypeptide(L)'
;MFSHNCCVDQLNLQDLRLTGQIKQFWLESGCVYGYRKIHLDLRDSGQQCGVNRVWRLMKRIGIKARVGYRSPRARKGEASIVSPNRLQRQFNPDAPDERWVTDITYSVPGVQGGHGCLNEPRVCLEY
;
A
#
# COMPACT_ATOMS: atom_id res chain seq x y z
N MET A 1 -38.14 -5.23 -40.38
CA MET A 1 -37.94 -6.04 -39.15
C MET A 1 -36.57 -6.69 -39.23
N PHE A 2 -35.51 -5.98 -38.85
CA PHE A 2 -34.19 -6.61 -38.71
C PHE A 2 -34.17 -7.28 -37.35
N SER A 3 -34.24 -8.61 -37.38
CA SER A 3 -33.96 -9.46 -36.24
C SER A 3 -32.54 -9.17 -35.80
N HIS A 4 -32.38 -8.30 -34.78
CA HIS A 4 -31.13 -8.15 -34.05
C HIS A 4 -30.97 -9.43 -33.23
N ASN A 5 -30.38 -10.45 -33.87
CA ASN A 5 -29.91 -11.65 -33.21
C ASN A 5 -28.97 -11.25 -32.07
N CYS A 6 -29.50 -11.30 -30.84
CA CYS A 6 -28.87 -11.90 -29.67
C CYS A 6 -27.32 -11.90 -29.71
N CYS A 7 -26.70 -10.76 -29.34
CA CYS A 7 -25.25 -10.66 -29.14
C CYS A 7 -24.86 -11.30 -27.80
N VAL A 8 -25.07 -12.61 -27.69
CA VAL A 8 -24.65 -13.40 -26.53
C VAL A 8 -23.24 -13.92 -26.84
N ASP A 9 -22.25 -13.19 -26.34
CA ASP A 9 -21.13 -13.79 -25.62
C ASP A 9 -20.37 -14.93 -26.34
N GLN A 10 -19.97 -14.73 -27.58
CA GLN A 10 -19.05 -15.66 -28.24
C GLN A 10 -17.67 -15.61 -27.56
N LEU A 11 -17.46 -16.49 -26.59
CA LEU A 11 -16.14 -16.76 -25.98
C LEU A 11 -15.24 -17.30 -27.07
N ASN A 12 -14.37 -16.45 -27.62
CA ASN A 12 -13.35 -16.88 -28.56
C ASN A 12 -12.53 -18.01 -27.92
N LEU A 13 -12.17 -19.04 -28.69
CA LEU A 13 -11.34 -20.15 -28.20
C LEU A 13 -10.03 -19.66 -27.56
N GLN A 14 -9.47 -18.56 -28.08
CA GLN A 14 -8.30 -17.88 -27.54
C GLN A 14 -8.57 -17.27 -26.15
N ASP A 15 -9.76 -16.71 -25.92
CA ASP A 15 -10.13 -16.14 -24.63
C ASP A 15 -10.32 -17.22 -23.58
N LEU A 16 -10.83 -18.40 -23.97
CA LEU A 16 -10.94 -19.55 -23.07
C LEU A 16 -9.55 -20.07 -22.65
N ARG A 17 -8.63 -20.21 -23.61
CA ARG A 17 -7.24 -20.61 -23.33
C ARG A 17 -6.53 -19.61 -22.42
N LEU A 18 -6.67 -18.31 -22.70
CA LEU A 18 -6.07 -17.24 -21.90
C LEU A 18 -6.66 -17.19 -20.48
N THR A 19 -7.97 -17.42 -20.36
CA THR A 19 -8.65 -17.52 -19.06
C THR A 19 -8.13 -18.68 -18.21
N GLY A 20 -7.80 -19.81 -18.82
CA GLY A 20 -7.16 -20.94 -18.14
C GLY A 20 -5.79 -20.57 -17.56
N GLN A 21 -4.96 -19.89 -18.37
CA GLN A 21 -3.64 -19.41 -17.92
C GLN A 21 -3.74 -18.38 -16.80
N ILE A 22 -4.68 -17.42 -16.92
CA ILE A 22 -4.96 -16.42 -15.88
C ILE A 22 -5.31 -17.10 -14.55
N LYS A 23 -6.15 -18.15 -14.59
CA LYS A 23 -6.53 -18.92 -13.39
C LYS A 23 -5.32 -19.62 -12.78
N GLN A 24 -4.47 -20.22 -13.60
CA GLN A 24 -3.27 -20.91 -13.17
C GLN A 24 -2.33 -19.98 -12.40
N PHE A 25 -1.91 -18.87 -13.01
CA PHE A 25 -1.02 -17.88 -12.36
C PHE A 25 -1.64 -17.27 -11.11
N TRP A 26 -2.95 -17.03 -11.13
CA TRP A 26 -3.65 -16.51 -9.95
C TRP A 26 -3.62 -17.51 -8.78
N LEU A 27 -3.82 -18.80 -9.03
CA LEU A 27 -3.74 -19.85 -8.00
C LEU A 27 -2.30 -20.05 -7.51
N GLU A 28 -1.31 -20.05 -8.40
CA GLU A 28 0.12 -20.14 -8.06
C GLU A 28 0.57 -19.00 -7.15
N SER A 29 0.02 -17.79 -7.35
CA SER A 29 0.27 -16.63 -6.48
C SER A 29 -0.43 -16.68 -5.12
N GLY A 30 -1.16 -17.75 -4.80
CA GLY A 30 -1.97 -17.83 -3.58
C GLY A 30 -3.17 -16.87 -3.60
N CYS A 31 -3.71 -16.57 -4.79
CA CYS A 31 -4.78 -15.61 -5.03
C CYS A 31 -4.41 -14.13 -4.76
N VAL A 32 -3.15 -13.80 -4.48
CA VAL A 32 -2.72 -12.44 -4.11
C VAL A 32 -2.67 -11.51 -5.33
N TYR A 33 -2.36 -12.06 -6.51
CA TYR A 33 -2.08 -11.23 -7.68
C TYR A 33 -3.35 -10.64 -8.30
N GLY A 34 -3.23 -9.38 -8.72
CA GLY A 34 -4.23 -8.69 -9.54
C GLY A 34 -3.87 -8.72 -11.02
N TYR A 35 -4.77 -8.18 -11.86
CA TYR A 35 -4.62 -8.20 -13.32
C TYR A 35 -3.32 -7.61 -13.86
N ARG A 36 -2.70 -6.66 -13.15
CA ARG A 36 -1.41 -6.08 -13.54
C ARG A 36 -0.26 -7.06 -13.37
N LYS A 37 -0.21 -7.78 -12.25
CA LYS A 37 0.83 -8.79 -11.99
C LYS A 37 0.66 -10.00 -12.91
N ILE A 38 -0.58 -10.48 -13.03
CA ILE A 38 -0.90 -11.59 -13.94
C ILE A 38 -0.56 -11.23 -15.40
N HIS A 39 -0.74 -9.97 -15.83
CA HIS A 39 -0.30 -9.53 -17.15
C HIS A 39 1.22 -9.62 -17.33
N LEU A 40 2.02 -9.32 -16.29
CA LEU A 40 3.47 -9.47 -16.34
C LEU A 40 3.85 -10.96 -16.44
N ASP A 41 3.25 -11.83 -15.62
CA ASP A 41 3.49 -13.28 -15.67
C ASP A 41 3.09 -13.87 -17.04
N LEU A 42 2.00 -13.38 -17.63
CA LEU A 42 1.59 -13.73 -18.99
C LEU A 42 2.61 -13.27 -20.03
N ARG A 43 3.19 -12.07 -19.86
CA ARG A 43 4.22 -11.56 -20.77
C ARG A 43 5.52 -12.36 -20.65
N ASP A 44 5.91 -12.73 -19.44
CA ASP A 44 7.10 -13.51 -19.16
C ASP A 44 6.97 -14.96 -19.69
N SER A 45 5.75 -15.50 -19.70
CA SER A 45 5.44 -16.78 -20.37
C SER A 45 5.27 -16.65 -21.90
N GLY A 46 5.57 -15.49 -22.48
CA GLY A 46 5.58 -15.27 -23.93
C GLY A 46 4.22 -14.94 -24.54
N GLN A 47 3.18 -14.67 -23.75
CA GLN A 47 1.87 -14.28 -24.25
C GLN A 47 1.77 -12.77 -24.51
N GLN A 48 1.51 -12.42 -25.77
CA GLN A 48 1.26 -11.03 -26.17
C GLN A 48 -0.22 -10.69 -25.95
N CYS A 49 -0.58 -10.30 -24.73
CA CYS A 49 -1.92 -9.87 -24.39
C CYS A 49 -1.92 -8.45 -23.80
N GLY A 50 -2.86 -7.60 -24.23
CA GLY A 50 -2.99 -6.26 -23.64
C GLY A 50 -3.53 -6.31 -22.20
N VAL A 51 -3.08 -5.40 -21.34
CA VAL A 51 -3.51 -5.30 -19.93
C VAL A 51 -5.04 -5.23 -19.80
N ASN A 52 -5.70 -4.47 -20.69
CA ASN A 52 -7.16 -4.32 -20.69
C ASN A 52 -7.90 -5.61 -21.08
N ARG A 53 -7.28 -6.49 -21.87
CA ARG A 53 -7.84 -7.81 -22.20
C ARG A 53 -7.82 -8.71 -20.97
N VAL A 54 -6.69 -8.76 -20.26
CA VAL A 54 -6.55 -9.50 -19.00
C VAL A 54 -7.58 -9.01 -17.97
N TRP A 55 -7.72 -7.69 -17.81
CA TRP A 55 -8.71 -7.11 -16.91
C TRP A 55 -10.14 -7.51 -17.26
N ARG A 56 -10.55 -7.42 -18.53
CA ARG A 56 -11.89 -7.84 -18.99
C ARG A 56 -12.14 -9.31 -18.72
N LEU A 57 -11.18 -10.17 -19.01
CA LEU A 57 -11.30 -11.62 -18.78
C LEU A 57 -11.41 -11.94 -17.30
N MET A 58 -10.55 -11.36 -16.45
CA MET A 58 -10.62 -11.50 -15.00
C MET A 58 -11.96 -11.02 -14.42
N LYS A 59 -12.49 -9.90 -14.93
CA LYS A 59 -13.81 -9.38 -14.53
C LYS A 59 -14.93 -10.35 -14.92
N ARG A 60 -14.88 -10.93 -16.13
CA ARG A 60 -15.89 -11.88 -16.62
C ARG A 60 -15.93 -13.17 -15.81
N ILE A 61 -14.78 -13.66 -15.35
CA ILE A 61 -14.67 -14.87 -14.52
C ILE A 61 -14.77 -14.60 -13.01
N GLY A 62 -14.93 -13.34 -12.59
CA GLY A 62 -15.07 -12.97 -11.18
C GLY A 62 -13.79 -13.11 -10.34
N ILE A 63 -12.62 -13.19 -10.96
CA ILE A 63 -11.34 -13.31 -10.25
C ILE A 63 -10.84 -11.93 -9.85
N LYS A 64 -10.48 -11.79 -8.57
CA LYS A 64 -9.93 -10.58 -7.98
C LYS A 64 -8.74 -10.91 -7.09
N ALA A 65 -7.83 -9.94 -6.96
CA ALA A 65 -6.75 -10.03 -6.01
C ALA A 65 -7.32 -10.17 -4.58
N ARG A 66 -6.92 -11.22 -3.87
CA ARG A 66 -7.17 -11.42 -2.46
C ARG A 66 -5.93 -10.97 -1.70
N VAL A 67 -5.89 -9.70 -1.32
CA VAL A 67 -4.89 -9.21 -0.38
C VAL A 67 -5.35 -9.64 1.01
N GLY A 68 -4.67 -10.64 1.58
CA GLY A 68 -4.89 -11.08 2.95
C GLY A 68 -4.55 -9.95 3.93
N TYR A 69 -5.46 -9.74 4.88
CA TYR A 69 -5.38 -8.96 6.12
C TYR A 69 -4.50 -7.68 6.09
N ARG A 70 -5.13 -6.51 6.30
CA ARG A 70 -4.38 -5.31 6.71
C ARG A 70 -3.53 -5.70 7.91
N SER A 71 -2.20 -5.64 7.78
CA SER A 71 -1.31 -5.76 8.93
C SER A 71 -1.86 -4.86 10.03
N PRO A 72 -2.08 -5.37 11.26
CA PRO A 72 -2.40 -4.50 12.38
C PRO A 72 -1.38 -3.37 12.38
N ARG A 73 -1.85 -2.11 12.43
CA ARG A 73 -0.94 -0.98 12.65
C ARG A 73 -0.14 -1.32 13.89
N ALA A 74 1.19 -1.24 13.81
CA ALA A 74 2.06 -1.44 14.96
C ALA A 74 1.47 -0.64 16.13
N ARG A 75 1.03 -1.35 17.18
CA ARG A 75 0.52 -0.71 18.39
C ARG A 75 1.75 0.03 18.93
N LYS A 76 1.73 1.36 18.93
CA LYS A 76 2.75 2.12 19.66
C LYS A 76 2.76 1.52 21.07
N GLY A 77 3.91 1.01 21.49
CA GLY A 77 4.09 0.50 22.84
C GLY A 77 3.68 1.57 23.85
N GLU A 78 3.46 1.14 25.08
CA GLU A 78 3.22 2.05 26.19
C GLU A 78 4.34 3.09 26.25
N ALA A 79 3.97 4.37 26.36
CA ALA A 79 4.93 5.46 26.33
C ALA A 79 5.94 5.24 27.47
N SER A 80 7.20 5.04 27.10
CA SER A 80 8.30 4.91 28.06
C SER A 80 8.34 6.18 28.92
N ILE A 81 8.02 6.04 30.20
CA ILE A 81 8.17 7.01 31.28
C ILE A 81 7.71 8.42 30.87
N VAL A 82 6.42 8.71 31.07
CA VAL A 82 5.92 10.09 31.01
C VAL A 82 6.49 10.84 32.20
N SER A 83 7.62 11.53 32.02
CA SER A 83 8.04 12.54 32.99
C SER A 83 6.91 13.57 33.14
N PRO A 84 6.57 13.98 34.39
CA PRO A 84 5.55 15.00 34.61
C PRO A 84 5.91 16.28 33.85
N ASN A 85 5.03 16.70 32.94
CA ASN A 85 5.17 17.94 32.19
C ASN A 85 5.08 19.15 33.14
N ARG A 86 6.23 19.62 33.63
CA ARG A 86 6.32 20.76 34.56
C ARG A 86 5.87 22.09 33.94
N LEU A 87 5.90 22.18 32.61
CA LEU A 87 5.57 23.40 31.87
C LEU A 87 4.06 23.64 31.75
N GLN A 88 3.24 22.59 31.74
CA GLN A 88 1.78 22.63 31.56
C GLN A 88 1.31 23.61 30.46
N ARG A 89 2.07 23.74 29.36
CA ARG A 89 1.82 24.70 28.25
C ARG A 89 1.80 26.19 28.67
N GLN A 90 2.42 26.54 29.78
CA GLN A 90 2.65 27.92 30.17
C GLN A 90 3.95 28.42 29.52
N PHE A 91 3.80 29.24 28.48
CA PHE A 91 4.92 29.78 27.69
C PHE A 91 5.24 31.24 28.03
N ASN A 92 4.68 31.77 29.12
CA ASN A 92 4.91 33.13 29.60
C ASN A 92 5.66 33.10 30.93
N PRO A 93 7.00 33.11 30.93
CA PRO A 93 7.80 33.21 32.16
C PRO A 93 7.78 34.64 32.71
N ASP A 94 7.88 34.79 34.02
CA ASP A 94 7.88 36.10 34.68
C ASP A 94 9.27 36.76 34.65
N ALA A 95 10.34 35.96 34.48
CA ALA A 95 11.72 36.40 34.33
C ALA A 95 12.48 35.58 33.26
N PRO A 96 13.54 36.13 32.65
CA PRO A 96 14.44 35.36 31.79
C PRO A 96 15.10 34.21 32.57
N ASP A 97 15.51 33.13 31.87
CA ASP A 97 16.21 31.94 32.39
C ASP A 97 15.42 30.98 33.32
N GLU A 98 14.10 31.14 33.47
CA GLU A 98 13.28 30.24 34.31
C GLU A 98 12.94 28.89 33.65
N ARG A 99 12.89 28.84 32.32
CA ARG A 99 12.35 27.68 31.58
C ARG A 99 13.20 27.43 30.33
N TRP A 100 13.83 26.26 30.26
CA TRP A 100 14.69 25.84 29.15
C TRP A 100 14.04 24.66 28.42
N VAL A 101 13.88 24.77 27.10
CA VAL A 101 13.33 23.70 26.25
C VAL A 101 14.38 23.35 25.21
N THR A 102 14.77 22.09 25.16
CA THR A 102 15.72 21.57 24.18
C THR A 102 15.07 20.45 23.39
N ASP A 103 14.97 20.59 22.07
CA ASP A 103 14.56 19.50 21.17
C ASP A 103 15.81 18.81 20.61
N ILE A 104 15.92 17.49 20.75
CA ILE A 104 16.98 16.69 20.12
C ILE A 104 16.53 16.32 18.70
N THR A 105 17.24 16.81 17.69
CA THR A 105 17.02 16.42 16.29
C THR A 105 18.10 15.44 15.86
N TYR A 106 17.73 14.18 15.62
CA TYR A 106 18.64 13.19 15.06
C TYR A 106 18.81 13.44 13.56
N SER A 107 20.02 13.81 13.15
CA SER A 107 20.38 13.88 11.74
C SER A 107 21.10 12.59 11.35
N VAL A 108 20.51 11.81 10.44
CA VAL A 108 21.11 10.60 9.87
C VAL A 108 22.04 10.97 8.71
N PRO A 109 23.36 10.73 8.81
CA PRO A 109 24.27 11.01 7.69
C PRO A 109 24.03 10.02 6.55
N GLY A 110 23.62 10.53 5.38
CA GLY A 110 23.56 9.74 4.14
C GLY A 110 22.31 9.88 3.26
N VAL A 111 21.28 10.61 3.68
CA VAL A 111 20.07 10.81 2.85
C VAL A 111 20.13 12.18 2.18
N GLN A 112 20.72 12.24 0.99
CA GLN A 112 20.55 13.41 0.11
C GLN A 112 19.21 13.30 -0.61
N GLY A 113 18.22 14.07 -0.16
CA GLY A 113 17.08 14.42 -0.99
C GLY A 113 15.74 14.42 -0.26
N GLY A 114 15.04 15.54 -0.42
CA GLY A 114 13.59 15.55 -0.48
C GLY A 114 12.89 15.94 0.82
N HIS A 115 12.47 17.20 0.84
CA HIS A 115 11.36 17.75 1.63
C HIS A 115 10.36 16.72 2.16
N GLY A 116 10.08 16.77 3.46
CA GLY A 116 8.91 16.07 3.99
C GLY A 116 8.97 15.75 5.48
N CYS A 117 8.55 16.72 6.30
CA CYS A 117 7.66 16.51 7.44
C CYS A 117 7.86 15.19 8.23
N LEU A 118 8.86 15.10 9.12
CA LEU A 118 9.03 13.91 9.95
C LEU A 118 8.41 14.10 11.33
N ASN A 119 7.21 13.52 11.48
CA ASN A 119 6.59 13.19 12.75
C ASN A 119 7.34 12.02 13.40
N GLU A 120 8.46 12.25 14.10
CA GLU A 120 9.18 11.18 14.80
C GLU A 120 9.70 11.60 16.19
N PRO A 121 9.99 10.62 17.07
CA PRO A 121 9.58 10.63 18.47
C PRO A 121 10.45 11.53 19.35
N ARG A 122 9.79 12.32 20.20
CA ARG A 122 10.43 13.13 21.24
C ARG A 122 10.89 12.22 22.38
N VAL A 123 12.20 11.96 22.44
CA VAL A 123 12.85 11.41 23.63
C VAL A 123 13.35 12.59 24.46
N CYS A 124 12.67 12.88 25.58
CA CYS A 124 13.12 13.87 26.55
C CYS A 124 14.15 13.21 27.46
N LEU A 125 15.43 13.62 27.38
CA LEU A 125 16.41 13.35 28.42
C LEU A 125 16.27 14.45 29.48
N GLU A 126 16.06 14.05 30.73
CA GLU A 126 15.97 14.97 31.87
C GLU A 126 17.36 15.31 32.43
N TYR A 127 17.49 16.55 32.91
CA TYR A 127 18.28 16.92 34.08
C TYR A 127 17.32 17.51 35.12
#